data_AF-A0A4Y1QB04-F1
#
_entry.id   AF-A0A4Y1QB04-F1
#
_cell.length_a   1.000
_cell.length_b   1.000
_cell.length_c   1.000
_cell.angle_alpha   90.00
_cell.angle_beta   90.00
_cell.angle_gamma   90.00
#
_symmetry.space_group_name_H-M   'P 1'
#
loop_
_entity.id
_entity.type
_entity.pdbx_description
1 polymer ?
#
loop_
_entity_poly.entity_id
_entity_poly.type
_entity_poly.pdbx_seq_one_letter_code
_entity_poly.pdbx_strand_id
1 'polypeptide(L)' 'RLAAQKEWAFMKVLHEHGFPVPKPIDHARHCILMEAIDAYPLRQISDIASPGKLYSMLMDIIVRFARAGLIHGDY' A
#
# COMPACT_ATOMS: atom_id res chain seq x y z
N ARG A 1 -14.01 -11.15 -8.67
CA ARG A 1 -15.11 -10.19 -8.32
C ARG A 1 -15.08 -9.80 -6.85
N LEU A 2 -15.25 -10.73 -5.91
CA LEU A 2 -15.30 -10.40 -4.47
C LEU A 2 -13.97 -9.84 -3.92
N ALA A 3 -12.83 -10.40 -4.37
CA ALA A 3 -11.51 -9.90 -3.99
C ALA A 3 -11.30 -8.43 -4.41
N ALA A 4 -11.50 -8.12 -5.70
CA ALA A 4 -11.38 -6.76 -6.22
C ALA A 4 -12.32 -5.75 -5.53
N GLN A 5 -13.54 -6.16 -5.18
CA GLN A 5 -14.45 -5.31 -4.40
C GLN A 5 -13.91 -5.01 -3.00
N LYS A 6 -13.33 -6.02 -2.33
CA LYS A 6 -12.72 -5.88 -1.00
C LYS A 6 -11.47 -5.01 -1.05
N GLU A 7 -10.57 -5.26 -2.00
CA GLU A 7 -9.35 -4.47 -2.22
C GLU A 7 -9.67 -3.01 -2.53
N TRP A 8 -10.62 -2.74 -3.42
CA TRP A 8 -11.05 -1.37 -3.71
C TRP A 8 -11.62 -0.65 -2.48
N ALA A 9 -12.43 -1.34 -1.66
CA ALA A 9 -12.96 -0.78 -0.42
C ALA A 9 -11.84 -0.43 0.57
N PHE A 10 -10.87 -1.32 0.78
CA PHE A 10 -9.72 -1.04 1.65
C PHE A 10 -8.84 0.08 1.09
N MET A 11 -8.54 0.08 -0.20
CA MET A 11 -7.72 1.11 -0.83
C MET A 11 -8.32 2.51 -0.66
N LYS A 12 -9.65 2.65 -0.78
CA LYS A 12 -10.35 3.91 -0.49
C LYS A 12 -10.16 4.36 0.95
N VAL A 13 -10.46 3.49 1.91
CA VAL A 13 -10.37 3.84 3.34
C VAL A 13 -8.93 4.17 3.73
N LEU A 14 -7.96 3.40 3.25
CA LEU A 14 -6.53 3.63 3.52
C LEU A 14 -6.07 4.97 2.93
N HIS A 15 -6.44 5.27 1.68
CA HIS A 15 -6.11 6.54 1.03
C HIS A 15 -6.76 7.73 1.77
N GLU A 16 -8.04 7.63 2.14
CA GLU A 16 -8.76 8.67 2.91
C GLU A 16 -8.12 8.95 4.29
N HIS A 17 -7.53 7.94 4.92
CA HIS A 17 -6.83 8.08 6.20
C HIS A 17 -5.33 8.39 6.03
N GLY A 18 -4.89 8.72 4.81
CA GLY A 18 -3.53 9.17 4.51
C GLY A 18 -2.46 8.08 4.64
N PHE A 19 -2.81 6.81 4.44
CA PHE A 19 -1.82 5.76 4.28
C PHE A 19 -1.12 5.91 2.91
N PRO A 20 0.16 5.52 2.78
CA PRO A 20 0.90 5.64 1.53
C PRO A 20 0.49 4.51 0.56
N VAL A 21 -0.72 4.62 0.01
CA VAL A 21 -1.28 3.70 -0.99
C VAL A 21 -1.66 4.48 -2.25
N PRO A 22 -1.72 3.84 -3.43
CA PRO A 22 -2.17 4.51 -4.66
C PRO A 22 -3.56 5.11 -4.49
N LYS A 23 -3.81 6.26 -5.13
CA LYS A 23 -5.17 6.80 -5.19
C LYS A 23 -6.09 5.86 -5.98
N PRO A 24 -7.19 5.36 -5.39
CA PRO A 24 -8.19 4.59 -6.12
C PRO A 24 -9.01 5.50 -7.03
N ILE A 25 -9.21 5.09 -8.28
CA ILE A 25 -9.95 5.86 -9.29
C ILE A 25 -11.29 5.20 -9.60
N ASP A 26 -11.31 3.91 -9.95
CA ASP A 26 -12.54 3.19 -10.29
C ASP A 26 -12.39 1.66 -10.08
N HIS A 27 -13.51 0.92 -10.09
CA HIS A 27 -13.52 -0.55 -10.06
C HIS A 27 -14.66 -1.13 -10.90
N ALA A 28 -14.33 -2.08 -11.78
CA ALA A 28 -15.28 -2.78 -12.63
C ALA A 28 -15.04 -4.29 -12.60
N ARG A 29 -15.99 -5.03 -12.00
CA ARG A 29 -15.99 -6.52 -11.86
C ARG A 29 -14.76 -7.08 -11.14
N HIS A 30 -13.64 -7.21 -11.83
CA HIS A 30 -12.39 -7.78 -11.32
C HIS A 30 -11.20 -6.83 -11.57
N CYS A 31 -11.44 -5.69 -12.21
CA CYS A 31 -10.44 -4.68 -12.51
C CYS A 31 -10.55 -3.55 -11.49
N ILE A 32 -9.40 -3.05 -11.03
CA ILE A 32 -9.28 -1.83 -10.23
C ILE A 32 -8.42 -0.86 -11.03
N LEU A 33 -8.91 0.37 -11.22
CA LEU A 33 -8.15 1.47 -11.77
C LEU A 33 -7.63 2.32 -10.61
N MET A 34 -6.33 2.58 -10.59
CA MET A 34 -5.64 3.32 -9.55
C MET A 34 -4.54 4.20 -10.15
N GLU A 35 -4.00 5.11 -9.34
CA GLU A 35 -2.86 5.95 -9.68
C GLU A 35 -1.64 5.13 -10.13
N ALA A 36 -1.01 5.58 -11.21
CA ALA A 36 0.27 5.04 -11.64
C ALA A 36 1.38 5.70 -10.82
N ILE A 37 2.03 4.91 -9.97
CA ILE A 37 3.20 5.35 -9.20
C ILE A 37 4.46 5.07 -10.01
N ASP A 38 5.22 6.12 -10.33
CA ASP A 38 6.52 6.00 -10.98
C ASP A 38 7.60 5.59 -9.96
N ALA A 39 7.63 4.30 -9.64
CA ALA A 39 8.53 3.71 -8.66
C ALA A 39 8.90 2.27 -9.05
N TYR A 40 9.96 1.76 -8.42
CA TYR A 40 10.44 0.40 -8.62
C TYR A 40 10.16 -0.47 -7.38
N PRO A 41 9.83 -1.75 -7.56
CA PRO A 41 9.78 -2.70 -6.45
C PRO A 41 11.12 -2.76 -5.71
N LEU A 42 11.09 -2.82 -4.37
CA LEU A 42 12.30 -2.77 -3.54
C LEU A 42 13.32 -3.86 -3.89
N ARG A 43 12.85 -5.03 -4.36
CA ARG A 43 13.71 -6.14 -4.83
C ARG A 43 14.63 -5.76 -6.00
N GLN A 44 14.25 -4.77 -6.81
CA GLN A 44 15.03 -4.32 -7.97
C GLN A 44 16.07 -3.25 -7.62
N ILE A 45 16.09 -2.77 -6.37
CA ILE A 45 17.01 -1.74 -5.91
C ILE A 45 18.35 -2.37 -5.53
N SER A 46 19.43 -1.92 -6.18
CA SER A 46 20.78 -2.43 -5.95
C SER A 46 21.52 -1.75 -4.80
N ASP A 47 21.21 -0.48 -4.53
CA ASP A 47 21.86 0.30 -3.47
C ASP A 47 20.86 1.26 -2.79
N ILE A 48 21.01 1.41 -1.48
CA ILE A 48 20.15 2.27 -0.64
C ILE A 48 21.07 3.09 0.25
N ALA A 49 21.07 4.40 0.04
CA ALA A 49 21.95 5.32 0.76
C ALA A 49 21.82 5.26 2.30
N SER A 50 20.63 4.93 2.81
CA SER A 50 20.40 4.79 4.26
C SER A 50 19.42 3.64 4.57
N PRO A 51 19.91 2.40 4.72
CA PRO A 51 19.06 1.25 4.98
C PRO A 51 18.31 1.35 6.31
N GLY A 52 18.95 1.89 7.35
CA GLY A 52 18.34 2.07 8.67
C GLY A 52 17.13 3.00 8.64
N LYS A 53 17.21 4.11 7.89
CA LYS A 53 16.09 5.04 7.73
C LYS A 53 14.91 4.40 6.98
N LEU A 54 15.20 3.65 5.92
CA LEU A 54 14.17 2.90 5.18
C LEU A 54 13.49 1.87 6.08
N TYR A 55 14.28 1.08 6.83
CA TYR A 55 13.75 0.07 7.74
C TYR A 55 12.80 0.69 8.77
N SER A 56 13.21 1.78 9.43
CA SER A 56 12.35 2.48 10.39
C SER A 56 11.05 2.94 9.73
N MET A 57 11.11 3.53 8.54
CA MET A 57 9.91 3.96 7.80
C MET A 57 8.96 2.79 7.49
N LEU A 58 9.48 1.65 7.05
CA LEU A 58 8.67 0.47 6.75
C LEU A 58 8.03 -0.10 8.02
N MET A 59 8.77 -0.17 9.12
CA MET A 59 8.25 -0.62 10.41
C MET A 59 7.19 0.33 10.97
N ASP A 60 7.35 1.64 10.82
CA ASP A 60 6.35 2.63 11.22
C ASP A 60 5.03 2.43 10.46
N ILE A 61 5.09 2.07 9.17
CA ILE A 61 3.89 1.73 8.37
C ILE A 61 3.21 0.46 8.92
N ILE A 62 3.96 -0.59 9.22
CA ILE A 62 3.41 -1.83 9.81
C ILE A 62 2.73 -1.54 11.15
N VAL A 63 3.39 -0.78 12.04
CA VAL A 63 2.81 -0.36 13.33
C VAL A 63 1.55 0.48 13.11
N ARG A 64 1.53 1.36 12.10
CA ARG A 64 0.36 2.16 11.75
C ARG A 64 -0.81 1.29 11.29
N PHE A 65 -0.57 0.25 10.48
CA PHE A 65 -1.60 -0.74 10.13
C PHE A 65 -2.15 -1.44 11.38
N ALA A 66 -1.26 -1.92 12.26
CA ALA A 66 -1.66 -2.61 13.48
C ALA A 66 -2.50 -1.71 14.41
N ARG A 67 -2.15 -0.42 14.53
CA ARG A 67 -2.95 0.58 15.28
C ARG A 67 -4.33 0.81 14.69
N ALA A 68 -4.51 0.59 13.38
CA ALA A 68 -5.80 0.63 12.71
C ALA A 68 -6.56 -0.70 12.76
N GLY A 69 -6.04 -1.71 13.49
CA GLY A 69 -6.63 -3.05 13.58
C GLY A 69 -6.42 -3.91 12.33
N LEU A 70 -5.44 -3.55 11.48
CA LEU A 70 -5.15 -4.22 10.22
C LEU A 70 -3.80 -4.93 10.28
N ILE A 71 -3.72 -6.08 9.60
CA ILE A 71 -2.48 -6.81 9.32
C ILE A 71 -2.46 -7.04 7.81
N HIS A 72 -1.41 -6.58 7.12
CA HIS A 72 -1.33 -6.67 5.66
C HIS A 72 -1.28 -8.13 5.18
N GLY A 73 -0.53 -8.98 5.88
CA GLY A 73 -0.45 -10.43 5.62
C GLY A 73 0.56 -10.84 4.55
N ASP A 74 0.95 -9.92 3.65
CA ASP A 74 1.97 -10.14 2.59
C ASP A 74 2.78 -8.85 2.35
N TYR A 75 3.54 -8.41 3.35
CA TYR A 75 4.24 -7.11 3.37
C TYR A 75 5.72 -7.24 3.02
#